data_AF-A0A537ZMM4-F1
#
_entry.id   AF-A0A537ZMM4-F1
#
_cell.length_a   1.000
_cell.length_b   1.000
_cell.length_c   1.000
_cell.angle_alpha   90.00
_cell.angle_beta   90.00
_cell.angle_gamma   90.00
#
_symmetry.space_group_name_H-M   'P 1'
#
loop_
_entity.id
_entity.type
_entity.pdbx_description
1 polymer ?
#
loop_
_entity_poly.entity_id
_entity_poly.type
_entity_poly.pdbx_seq_one_letter_code
_entity_poly.pdbx_strand_id
1 'polypeptide(L)'
;MTTVLHVIPALTRGGPSRALLTAARSTAGPELEHAIASLAPADPWMTRECDGHGVSVSSAPSAGSLRAMLENAGIVQIHFWNSPALYELLSSDLPAIRLLVWSHVSGEHAPQVIPPALIEFADVVLASCDYTTELPGLEHLDVLPAVAGWDRLRGIRRNAGAGFTVGFIGTLDFAKLHPELISMCASIPVPHARFLICGTGGAMPVLRRQAAEQGIADRVEFRGFVEDIGGAVAEMDVFGYPLAEGTYAASELVLQEAMYAGVPPVVLGPAAVRRSVVHGETGLTVSSTREYQQAVVYFHNHPEERVRMGRAAHEYAVRTWSPEAVAGRWAETYAALLERPKRRRPRYPIGDGGALRFVQSLGGAAPHFAASLSSAEDAIEAERQIARSPMVVATGGGGVLYYRDHYPGDPHLRLWSGLVLHGQGHPGLAAGEFSAAIRLGLDHWRVSWYLALAAEAAGQTAVMEEALRAVPKPLPPVAEGVFA
;
A
#
# COMPACT_ATOMS: atom_id res chain seq x y z
N MET A 1 29.45 -19.06 -2.81
CA MET A 1 28.28 -18.22 -3.11
C MET A 1 27.68 -17.77 -1.80
N THR A 2 27.37 -16.49 -1.71
CA THR A 2 26.75 -15.85 -0.56
C THR A 2 25.28 -15.60 -0.87
N THR A 3 24.39 -16.08 -0.02
CA THR A 3 22.94 -15.91 -0.23
C THR A 3 22.45 -14.59 0.36
N VAL A 4 21.74 -13.80 -0.44
CA VAL A 4 20.86 -12.73 0.04
C VAL A 4 19.47 -13.32 0.22
N LEU A 5 19.04 -13.45 1.47
CA LEU A 5 17.70 -13.91 1.80
C LEU A 5 16.74 -12.73 1.88
N HIS A 6 15.83 -12.66 0.92
CA HIS A 6 14.73 -11.71 0.94
C HIS A 6 13.59 -12.25 1.81
N VAL A 7 13.19 -11.50 2.83
CA VAL A 7 12.03 -11.81 3.67
C VAL A 7 10.94 -10.78 3.38
N ILE A 8 9.77 -11.25 2.95
CA ILE A 8 8.65 -10.41 2.54
C ILE A 8 7.35 -10.88 3.23
N PRO A 9 6.48 -9.97 3.70
CA PRO A 9 5.20 -10.36 4.32
C PRO A 9 4.39 -11.33 3.46
N ALA A 10 4.29 -11.04 2.16
CA ALA A 10 3.66 -11.91 1.18
C ALA A 10 4.26 -11.66 -0.21
N LEU A 11 4.69 -12.73 -0.88
CA LEU A 11 5.10 -12.68 -2.28
C LEU A 11 3.85 -12.66 -3.17
N THR A 12 3.48 -11.47 -3.63
CA THR A 12 2.30 -11.24 -4.49
C THR A 12 2.71 -10.78 -5.90
N ARG A 13 1.74 -10.44 -6.77
CA ARG A 13 2.02 -9.78 -8.07
C ARG A 13 2.16 -8.26 -7.98
N GLY A 14 2.16 -7.70 -6.77
CA GLY A 14 2.26 -6.27 -6.50
C GLY A 14 3.66 -5.69 -6.68
N GLY A 15 3.75 -4.37 -6.56
CA GLY A 15 4.99 -3.60 -6.75
C GLY A 15 6.20 -4.11 -5.94
N PRO A 16 6.08 -4.30 -4.61
CA PRO A 16 7.22 -4.73 -3.79
C PRO A 16 7.85 -6.05 -4.24
N SER A 17 7.04 -7.04 -4.64
CA SER A 17 7.53 -8.33 -5.16
C SER A 17 8.25 -8.18 -6.50
N ARG A 18 7.73 -7.32 -7.39
CA ARG A 18 8.35 -7.08 -8.71
C ARG A 18 9.65 -6.29 -8.59
N ALA A 19 9.68 -5.31 -7.68
CA ALA A 19 10.88 -4.56 -7.34
C ALA A 19 11.95 -5.48 -6.71
N LEU A 20 11.55 -6.36 -5.79
CA LEU A 20 12.40 -7.42 -5.24
C LEU A 20 13.01 -8.26 -6.36
N LEU A 21 12.19 -8.83 -7.24
CA LEU A 21 12.67 -9.70 -8.30
C LEU A 21 13.62 -8.94 -9.25
N THR A 22 13.34 -7.67 -9.53
CA THR A 22 14.22 -6.83 -10.37
C THR A 22 15.57 -6.59 -9.69
N ALA A 23 15.60 -6.27 -8.39
CA ALA A 23 16.83 -6.13 -7.61
C ALA A 23 17.63 -7.46 -7.56
N ALA A 24 16.96 -8.58 -7.29
CA ALA A 24 17.60 -9.89 -7.25
C ALA A 24 18.21 -10.28 -8.60
N ARG A 25 17.47 -10.09 -9.70
CA ARG A 25 17.95 -10.41 -11.06
C ARG A 25 19.12 -9.54 -11.50
N SER A 26 19.13 -8.28 -11.11
CA SER A 26 20.19 -7.35 -11.50
C SER A 26 21.49 -7.52 -10.70
N THR A 27 21.44 -8.24 -9.58
CA THR A 27 22.61 -8.47 -8.70
C THR A 27 23.05 -9.93 -8.57
N ALA A 28 22.24 -10.88 -9.06
CA ALA A 28 22.61 -12.28 -9.12
C ALA A 28 23.87 -12.51 -9.99
N GLY A 29 24.77 -13.37 -9.52
CA GLY A 29 26.02 -13.67 -10.22
C GLY A 29 26.82 -14.80 -9.58
N PRO A 30 28.10 -14.99 -9.96
CA PRO A 30 28.93 -16.08 -9.44
C PRO A 30 29.18 -16.03 -7.93
N GLU A 31 29.12 -14.84 -7.34
CA GLU A 31 29.41 -14.61 -5.92
C GLU A 31 28.14 -14.49 -5.07
N LEU A 32 27.04 -14.00 -5.65
CA LEU A 32 25.78 -13.71 -4.98
C LEU A 32 24.62 -14.49 -5.60
N GLU A 33 23.87 -15.18 -4.75
CA GLU A 33 22.61 -15.81 -5.10
C GLU A 33 21.47 -15.24 -4.24
N HIS A 34 20.24 -15.36 -4.72
CA HIS A 34 19.06 -14.80 -4.06
C HIS A 34 18.04 -15.89 -3.73
N ALA A 35 17.47 -15.82 -2.54
CA ALA A 35 16.36 -16.67 -2.11
C ALA A 35 15.28 -15.83 -1.45
N ILE A 36 14.03 -16.28 -1.50
CA ILE A 36 12.87 -15.59 -0.94
C ILE A 36 12.22 -16.45 0.14
N ALA A 37 11.94 -15.85 1.29
CA ALA A 37 10.99 -16.36 2.28
C ALA A 37 9.75 -15.45 2.29
N SER A 38 8.64 -15.97 1.77
CA SER A 38 7.33 -15.33 1.88
C SER A 38 6.68 -15.77 3.19
N LEU A 39 6.39 -14.83 4.10
CA LEU A 39 5.83 -15.18 5.41
C LEU A 39 4.39 -15.72 5.33
N ALA A 40 3.61 -15.22 4.35
CA ALA A 40 2.32 -15.78 3.96
C ALA A 40 2.44 -16.66 2.70
N PRO A 41 1.40 -17.44 2.33
CA PRO A 41 1.38 -18.19 1.09
C PRO A 41 1.72 -17.30 -0.13
N ALA A 42 2.70 -17.72 -0.92
CA ALA A 42 3.15 -17.01 -2.11
C ALA A 42 2.16 -17.18 -3.28
N ASP A 43 1.99 -16.14 -4.10
CA ASP A 43 1.22 -16.24 -5.35
C ASP A 43 1.91 -17.23 -6.31
N PRO A 44 1.22 -18.27 -6.80
CA PRO A 44 1.83 -19.30 -7.62
C PRO A 44 2.43 -18.80 -8.95
N TRP A 45 1.90 -17.71 -9.52
CA TRP A 45 2.46 -17.14 -10.73
C TRP A 45 3.77 -16.43 -10.42
N MET A 46 3.79 -15.59 -9.37
CA MET A 46 5.01 -14.91 -8.95
C MET A 46 6.12 -15.89 -8.53
N THR A 47 5.76 -17.02 -7.90
CA THR A 47 6.71 -18.10 -7.60
C THR A 47 7.37 -18.64 -8.86
N ARG A 48 6.60 -18.97 -9.90
CA ARG A 48 7.14 -19.46 -11.18
C ARG A 48 8.02 -18.44 -11.87
N GLU A 49 7.67 -17.15 -11.81
CA GLU A 49 8.51 -16.08 -12.35
C GLU A 49 9.85 -16.01 -11.60
N CYS A 50 9.86 -16.14 -10.27
CA CYS A 50 11.09 -16.17 -9.48
C CYS A 50 11.95 -17.39 -9.85
N ASP A 51 11.34 -18.58 -9.91
CA ASP A 51 12.03 -19.84 -10.27
C ASP A 51 12.64 -19.76 -11.69
N GLY A 52 11.91 -19.19 -12.65
CA GLY A 52 12.38 -18.96 -14.02
C GLY A 52 13.61 -18.03 -14.11
N HIS A 53 13.87 -17.27 -13.06
CA HIS A 53 15.03 -16.40 -12.92
C HIS A 53 16.06 -16.90 -11.89
N GLY A 54 15.95 -18.16 -11.45
CA GLY A 54 16.90 -18.78 -10.53
C GLY A 54 16.81 -18.26 -9.09
N VAL A 55 15.69 -17.62 -8.72
CA VAL A 55 15.45 -17.12 -7.36
C VAL A 55 14.50 -18.07 -6.65
N SER A 56 15.05 -18.93 -5.77
CA SER A 56 14.24 -19.93 -5.06
C SER A 56 13.24 -19.29 -4.08
N VAL A 57 12.02 -19.84 -4.01
CA VAL A 57 10.96 -19.33 -3.12
C VAL A 57 10.56 -20.37 -2.07
N SER A 58 10.63 -19.98 -0.80
CA SER A 58 10.01 -20.68 0.32
C SER A 58 8.71 -19.97 0.70
N SER A 59 7.58 -20.61 0.40
CA SER A 59 6.23 -20.10 0.66
C SER A 59 5.74 -20.51 2.05
N ALA A 60 5.46 -19.56 2.94
CA ALA A 60 5.04 -19.76 4.32
C ALA A 60 5.90 -20.83 5.05
N PRO A 61 7.24 -20.66 5.12
CA PRO A 61 8.12 -21.65 5.73
C PRO A 61 7.77 -21.85 7.22
N SER A 62 7.97 -23.07 7.72
CA SER A 62 7.87 -23.33 9.15
C SER A 62 8.88 -22.48 9.94
N ALA A 63 8.61 -22.20 11.21
CA ALA A 63 9.53 -21.41 12.04
C ALA A 63 10.96 -21.99 12.07
N GLY A 64 11.11 -23.31 12.11
CA GLY A 64 12.41 -23.99 12.04
C GLY A 64 13.11 -23.81 10.69
N SER A 65 12.36 -23.94 9.59
CA SER A 65 12.89 -23.70 8.24
C SER A 65 13.32 -22.25 8.06
N LEU A 66 12.48 -21.29 8.48
CA LEU A 66 12.79 -19.87 8.40
C LEU A 66 14.03 -19.53 9.23
N ARG A 67 14.14 -20.06 10.45
CA ARG A 67 15.33 -19.87 11.29
C ARG A 67 16.60 -20.38 10.60
N ALA A 68 16.58 -21.58 10.04
CA ALA A 68 17.72 -22.14 9.33
C ALA A 68 18.12 -21.28 8.11
N MET A 69 17.13 -20.77 7.37
CA MET A 69 17.38 -19.85 6.25
C MET A 69 18.05 -18.56 6.74
N LEU A 70 17.55 -17.95 7.82
CA LEU A 70 18.14 -16.75 8.42
C LEU A 70 19.57 -16.98 8.91
N GLU A 71 19.86 -18.13 9.54
CA GLU A 71 21.19 -18.49 10.03
C GLU A 71 22.20 -18.66 8.89
N ASN A 72 21.79 -19.31 7.81
CA ASN A 72 22.64 -19.61 6.65
C ASN A 72 22.85 -18.41 5.72
N ALA A 73 21.91 -17.46 5.69
CA ALA A 73 22.00 -16.29 4.82
C ALA A 73 23.26 -15.46 5.09
N GLY A 74 23.88 -14.94 4.03
CA GLY A 74 24.95 -13.95 4.13
C GLY A 74 24.41 -12.61 4.59
N ILE A 75 23.30 -12.17 3.98
CA ILE A 75 22.51 -10.99 4.29
C ILE A 75 21.04 -11.40 4.39
N VAL A 76 20.33 -10.86 5.38
CA VAL A 76 18.87 -10.90 5.45
C VAL A 76 18.34 -9.54 5.04
N GLN A 77 17.57 -9.50 3.95
CA GLN A 77 16.91 -8.30 3.44
C GLN A 77 15.41 -8.38 3.71
N ILE A 78 14.91 -7.53 4.61
CA ILE A 78 13.47 -7.40 4.88
C ILE A 78 12.87 -6.38 3.91
N HIS A 79 11.80 -6.77 3.23
CA HIS A 79 10.96 -5.88 2.43
C HIS A 79 9.87 -5.31 3.32
N PHE A 80 10.04 -4.05 3.73
CA PHE A 80 9.23 -3.46 4.77
C PHE A 80 8.03 -2.67 4.21
N TRP A 81 6.88 -3.01 4.77
CA TRP A 81 5.74 -2.14 5.02
C TRP A 81 5.15 -2.59 6.35
N ASN A 82 4.34 -1.77 7.01
CA ASN A 82 3.67 -2.13 8.24
C ASN A 82 2.85 -3.42 8.04
N SER A 83 3.27 -4.49 8.72
CA SER A 83 2.65 -5.81 8.66
C SER A 83 2.80 -6.57 9.98
N PRO A 84 1.73 -7.19 10.50
CA PRO A 84 1.79 -7.97 11.73
C PRO A 84 2.80 -9.12 11.64
N ALA A 85 2.88 -9.80 10.49
CA ALA A 85 3.82 -10.90 10.26
C ALA A 85 5.30 -10.48 10.36
N LEU A 86 5.66 -9.29 9.85
CA LEU A 86 7.03 -8.77 10.01
C LEU A 86 7.33 -8.44 11.45
N TYR A 87 6.40 -7.77 12.15
CA TYR A 87 6.63 -7.45 13.54
C TYR A 87 6.72 -8.71 14.40
N GLU A 88 5.96 -9.77 14.11
CA GLU A 88 6.12 -11.08 14.77
C GLU A 88 7.52 -11.65 14.57
N LEU A 89 8.02 -11.64 13.32
CA LEU A 89 9.38 -12.07 13.00
C LEU A 89 10.43 -11.23 13.75
N LEU A 90 10.33 -9.91 13.67
CA LEU A 90 11.25 -8.97 14.34
C LEU A 90 11.22 -9.13 15.87
N SER A 91 10.08 -9.57 16.41
CA SER A 91 9.89 -9.84 17.84
C SER A 91 10.21 -11.29 18.23
N SER A 92 10.73 -12.11 17.32
CA SER A 92 11.15 -13.48 17.62
C SER A 92 12.61 -13.57 18.07
N ASP A 93 13.07 -14.75 18.50
CA ASP A 93 14.49 -15.02 18.77
C ASP A 93 15.26 -15.11 17.45
N LEU A 94 15.65 -13.95 16.90
CA LEU A 94 16.42 -13.88 15.67
C LEU A 94 17.86 -14.38 15.89
N PRO A 95 18.41 -15.19 14.97
CA PRO A 95 19.80 -15.57 15.00
C PRO A 95 20.72 -14.36 14.74
N ALA A 96 22.03 -14.56 14.86
CA ALA A 96 22.98 -13.53 14.46
C ALA A 96 22.89 -13.33 12.94
N ILE A 97 22.49 -12.12 12.49
CA ILE A 97 22.30 -11.80 11.06
C ILE A 97 22.86 -10.42 10.72
N ARG A 98 23.14 -10.22 9.44
CA ARG A 98 23.29 -8.89 8.84
C ARG A 98 21.94 -8.47 8.30
N LEU A 99 21.35 -7.41 8.84
CA LEU A 99 19.98 -7.03 8.56
C LEU A 99 19.94 -5.75 7.72
N LEU A 100 19.47 -5.89 6.48
CA LEU A 100 19.07 -4.80 5.62
C LEU A 100 17.54 -4.69 5.63
N VAL A 101 17.02 -3.49 5.80
CA VAL A 101 15.58 -3.21 5.65
C VAL A 101 15.41 -2.30 4.44
N TRP A 102 14.57 -2.70 3.49
CA TRP A 102 14.21 -1.87 2.34
C TRP A 102 12.73 -1.48 2.44
N SER A 103 12.47 -0.20 2.68
CA SER A 103 11.11 0.33 2.88
C SER A 103 10.41 0.56 1.54
N HIS A 104 9.25 -0.07 1.35
CA HIS A 104 8.38 0.08 0.17
C HIS A 104 7.28 1.12 0.36
N VAL A 105 7.39 1.94 1.41
CA VAL A 105 6.43 2.99 1.76
C VAL A 105 7.15 4.30 2.00
N SER A 106 6.45 5.41 1.80
CA SER A 106 7.01 6.77 1.96
C SER A 106 7.41 7.07 3.40
N GLY A 107 6.69 6.52 4.37
CA GLY A 107 6.91 6.75 5.79
C GLY A 107 6.09 7.90 6.39
N GLU A 108 5.32 8.62 5.59
CA GLU A 108 4.71 9.90 5.98
C GLU A 108 3.46 9.77 6.87
N HIS A 109 2.60 8.80 6.57
CA HIS A 109 1.28 8.72 7.18
C HIS A 109 1.00 7.33 7.74
N ALA A 110 0.28 7.29 8.87
CA ALA A 110 -0.27 6.05 9.39
C ALA A 110 -1.12 5.34 8.31
N PRO A 111 -1.07 4.00 8.22
CA PRO A 111 -0.33 3.09 9.08
C PRO A 111 1.12 2.86 8.62
N GLN A 112 1.55 3.48 7.53
CA GLN A 112 2.81 3.19 6.84
C GLN A 112 3.91 4.18 7.21
N VAL A 113 4.29 4.16 8.49
CA VAL A 113 5.39 4.94 9.03
C VAL A 113 6.68 4.13 9.10
N ILE A 114 7.83 4.81 9.16
CA ILE A 114 9.14 4.20 9.44
C ILE A 114 9.53 4.58 10.87
N PRO A 115 9.29 3.72 11.88
CA PRO A 115 9.54 4.08 13.27
C PRO A 115 11.05 4.14 13.57
N PRO A 116 11.52 5.05 14.44
CA PRO A 116 12.93 5.14 14.83
C PRO A 116 13.52 3.82 15.34
N ALA A 117 12.72 3.04 16.07
CA ALA A 117 13.11 1.72 16.55
C ALA A 117 13.50 0.75 15.41
N LEU A 118 12.91 0.86 14.21
CA LEU A 118 13.29 0.04 13.06
C LEU A 118 14.67 0.42 12.52
N ILE A 119 14.99 1.72 12.54
CA ILE A 119 16.28 2.25 12.11
C ILE A 119 17.39 1.76 13.05
N GLU A 120 17.17 1.87 14.36
CA GLU A 120 18.11 1.38 15.38
C GLU A 120 18.29 -0.15 15.35
N PHE A 121 17.23 -0.87 14.97
CA PHE A 121 17.23 -2.33 14.91
C PHE A 121 18.01 -2.89 13.73
N ALA A 122 17.91 -2.27 12.55
CA ALA A 122 18.59 -2.71 11.34
C ALA A 122 20.10 -2.40 11.36
N ASP A 123 20.88 -3.02 10.47
CA ASP A 123 22.25 -2.54 10.20
C ASP A 123 22.26 -1.45 9.13
N VAL A 124 21.32 -1.54 8.18
CA VAL A 124 21.05 -0.53 7.14
C VAL A 124 19.54 -0.50 6.88
N VAL A 125 19.00 0.71 6.77
CA VAL A 125 17.65 0.96 6.26
C VAL A 125 17.77 1.76 4.97
N LEU A 126 17.13 1.28 3.90
CA LEU A 126 17.04 1.95 2.62
C LEU A 126 15.60 2.42 2.39
N ALA A 127 15.45 3.70 2.06
CA ALA A 127 14.19 4.24 1.54
C ALA A 127 14.05 3.91 0.04
N SER A 128 12.83 3.60 -0.41
CA SER A 128 12.56 3.37 -1.83
C SER A 128 12.18 4.64 -2.60
N CYS A 129 12.02 5.79 -1.95
CA CYS A 129 11.87 7.07 -2.61
C CYS A 129 12.65 8.16 -1.88
N ASP A 130 13.01 9.21 -2.61
CA ASP A 130 13.77 10.34 -2.11
C ASP A 130 12.97 11.18 -1.11
N TYR A 131 11.67 11.32 -1.33
CA TYR A 131 10.76 12.03 -0.44
C TYR A 131 10.83 11.57 1.03
N THR A 132 11.09 10.28 1.27
CA THR A 132 11.26 9.76 2.63
C THR A 132 12.32 10.51 3.42
N THR A 133 13.40 10.98 2.77
CA THR A 133 14.51 11.71 3.42
C THR A 133 14.18 13.16 3.76
N GLU A 134 13.00 13.66 3.39
CA GLU A 134 12.53 14.97 3.81
C GLU A 134 11.62 14.91 5.03
N LEU A 135 11.26 13.69 5.45
CA LEU A 135 10.41 13.49 6.61
C LEU A 135 11.23 13.60 7.91
N PRO A 136 10.65 14.18 8.98
CA PRO A 136 11.34 14.37 10.24
C PRO A 136 11.93 13.07 10.80
N GLY A 137 13.23 13.08 11.07
CA GLY A 137 13.95 11.94 11.64
C GLY A 137 14.37 10.87 10.64
N LEU A 138 14.11 11.07 9.34
CA LEU A 138 14.48 10.14 8.26
C LEU A 138 15.51 10.73 7.28
N GLU A 139 16.05 11.91 7.57
CA GLU A 139 16.94 12.70 6.69
C GLU A 139 18.29 12.02 6.42
N HIS A 140 18.66 11.07 7.28
CA HIS A 140 19.93 10.35 7.22
C HIS A 140 19.82 8.99 6.51
N LEU A 141 18.65 8.62 6.00
CA LEU A 141 18.47 7.36 5.30
C LEU A 141 19.02 7.43 3.87
N ASP A 142 19.70 6.36 3.45
CA ASP A 142 20.08 6.18 2.05
C ASP A 142 18.86 5.80 1.20
N VAL A 143 18.81 6.30 -0.03
CA VAL A 143 17.68 6.08 -0.95
C VAL A 143 18.09 5.12 -2.06
N LEU A 144 17.49 3.94 -2.10
CA LEU A 144 17.64 3.02 -3.23
C LEU A 144 16.25 2.76 -3.84
N PRO A 145 15.94 3.39 -5.00
CA PRO A 145 14.59 3.36 -5.54
C PRO A 145 14.16 1.97 -5.95
N ALA A 146 12.88 1.66 -5.74
CA ALA A 146 12.27 0.49 -6.38
C ALA A 146 12.10 0.78 -7.86
N VAL A 147 12.70 -0.05 -8.70
CA VAL A 147 12.67 0.11 -10.16
C VAL A 147 11.84 -0.97 -10.83
N ALA A 148 11.13 -0.58 -11.88
CA ALA A 148 10.39 -1.51 -12.72
C ALA A 148 11.35 -2.29 -13.64
N GLY A 149 11.03 -3.56 -13.92
CA GLY A 149 11.74 -4.33 -14.93
C GLY A 149 11.21 -4.01 -16.33
N TRP A 150 12.07 -3.55 -17.24
CA TRP A 150 11.68 -3.17 -18.61
C TRP A 150 11.28 -4.34 -19.50
N ASP A 151 11.48 -5.58 -19.06
CA ASP A 151 11.18 -6.78 -19.87
C ASP A 151 9.71 -6.86 -20.31
N ARG A 152 8.80 -6.38 -19.45
CA ARG A 152 7.35 -6.32 -19.73
C ARG A 152 6.98 -5.26 -20.77
N LEU A 153 7.93 -4.40 -21.12
CA LEU A 153 7.77 -3.28 -22.02
C LEU A 153 8.65 -3.37 -23.27
N ARG A 154 9.42 -4.46 -23.41
CA ARG A 154 10.30 -4.66 -24.58
C ARG A 154 9.46 -4.77 -25.85
N GLY A 155 9.83 -3.97 -26.85
CA GLY A 155 9.20 -4.03 -28.17
C GLY A 155 7.78 -3.45 -28.23
N ILE A 156 7.34 -2.72 -27.20
CA ILE A 156 6.07 -1.98 -27.26
C ILE A 156 6.07 -1.08 -28.50
N ARG A 157 4.97 -1.15 -29.24
CA ARG A 157 4.64 -0.20 -30.29
C ARG A 157 3.35 0.48 -29.90
N ARG A 158 3.34 1.81 -29.86
CA ARG A 158 2.10 2.56 -29.58
C ARG A 158 1.05 2.22 -30.62
N ASN A 159 -0.14 1.88 -30.14
CA ASN A 159 -1.32 1.66 -30.94
C ASN A 159 -2.28 2.82 -30.66
N ALA A 160 -1.98 3.98 -31.25
CA ALA A 160 -2.89 5.11 -31.21
C ALA A 160 -4.12 4.76 -32.05
N GLY A 161 -5.18 4.30 -31.38
CA GLY A 161 -6.48 4.11 -32.01
C GLY A 161 -7.05 5.44 -32.51
N ALA A 162 -8.23 5.40 -33.15
CA ALA A 162 -8.86 6.59 -33.73
C ALA A 162 -9.39 7.63 -32.70
N GLY A 163 -9.17 7.44 -31.40
CA GLY A 163 -9.70 8.31 -30.33
C GLY A 163 -8.69 8.54 -29.20
N PHE A 164 -9.03 9.45 -28.29
CA PHE A 164 -8.15 9.86 -27.18
C PHE A 164 -8.37 8.99 -25.93
N THR A 165 -7.36 8.23 -25.51
CA THR A 165 -7.47 7.28 -24.40
C THR A 165 -6.68 7.73 -23.18
N VAL A 166 -7.37 7.91 -22.04
CA VAL A 166 -6.75 8.15 -20.74
C VAL A 166 -6.77 6.85 -19.96
N GLY A 167 -5.59 6.35 -19.60
CA GLY A 167 -5.47 5.07 -18.92
C GLY A 167 -5.03 5.19 -17.46
N PHE A 168 -5.62 4.37 -16.60
CA PHE A 168 -5.17 4.13 -15.24
C PHE A 168 -4.81 2.65 -15.08
N ILE A 169 -3.67 2.38 -14.45
CA ILE A 169 -3.28 1.03 -14.05
C ILE A 169 -2.91 1.06 -12.57
N GLY A 170 -3.52 0.18 -11.78
CA GLY A 170 -3.17 0.04 -10.36
C GLY A 170 -4.24 -0.70 -9.56
N THR A 171 -4.00 -0.85 -8.26
CA THR A 171 -4.99 -1.41 -7.33
C THR A 171 -6.20 -0.47 -7.23
N LEU A 172 -7.40 -1.00 -7.43
CA LEU A 172 -8.66 -0.26 -7.33
C LEU A 172 -9.15 -0.31 -5.88
N ASP A 173 -8.45 0.39 -5.00
CA ASP A 173 -8.81 0.54 -3.58
C ASP A 173 -8.65 2.00 -3.17
N PHE A 174 -9.59 2.53 -2.38
CA PHE A 174 -9.58 3.95 -1.99
C PHE A 174 -8.52 4.30 -0.93
N ALA A 175 -7.78 3.32 -0.39
CA ALA A 175 -6.52 3.56 0.31
C ALA A 175 -5.40 4.08 -0.62
N LYS A 176 -5.57 3.95 -1.94
CA LYS A 176 -4.60 4.37 -2.95
C LYS A 176 -5.20 5.24 -4.04
N LEU A 177 -6.30 4.80 -4.65
CA LEU A 177 -6.98 5.48 -5.73
C LEU A 177 -7.82 6.64 -5.20
N HIS A 178 -7.83 7.77 -5.90
CA HIS A 178 -8.69 8.88 -5.55
C HIS A 178 -10.19 8.51 -5.69
N PRO A 179 -11.04 8.73 -4.66
CA PRO A 179 -12.44 8.29 -4.66
C PRO A 179 -13.31 8.95 -5.75
N GLU A 180 -12.90 10.13 -6.21
CA GLU A 180 -13.58 10.86 -7.29
C GLU A 180 -13.08 10.52 -8.71
N LEU A 181 -12.36 9.41 -8.93
CA LEU A 181 -11.87 9.02 -10.28
C LEU A 181 -12.96 9.15 -11.35
N ILE A 182 -14.15 8.59 -11.11
CA ILE A 182 -15.24 8.60 -12.09
C ILE A 182 -15.81 10.00 -12.31
N SER A 183 -15.94 10.80 -11.25
CA SER A 183 -16.35 12.22 -11.34
C SER A 183 -15.37 13.03 -12.19
N MET A 184 -14.06 12.78 -12.02
CA MET A 184 -13.02 13.37 -12.86
C MET A 184 -13.17 12.96 -14.32
N CYS A 185 -13.39 11.67 -14.60
CA CYS A 185 -13.64 11.16 -15.95
C CYS A 185 -14.88 11.80 -16.61
N ALA A 186 -16.00 11.89 -15.88
CA ALA A 186 -17.25 12.42 -16.39
C ALA A 186 -17.14 13.90 -16.77
N SER A 187 -16.35 14.65 -16.01
CA SER A 187 -16.16 16.09 -16.18
C SER A 187 -15.17 16.48 -17.28
N ILE A 188 -14.48 15.52 -17.92
CA ILE A 188 -13.56 15.80 -19.04
C ILE A 188 -14.36 16.00 -20.34
N PRO A 189 -14.40 17.23 -20.91
CA PRO A 189 -15.22 17.59 -22.05
C PRO A 189 -14.55 17.26 -23.39
N VAL A 190 -13.81 16.16 -23.45
CA VAL A 190 -13.12 15.72 -24.67
C VAL A 190 -14.03 14.78 -25.47
N PRO A 191 -14.41 15.13 -26.71
CA PRO A 191 -15.23 14.27 -27.55
C PRO A 191 -14.56 12.91 -27.79
N HIS A 192 -15.34 11.83 -27.67
CA HIS A 192 -14.86 10.46 -27.87
C HIS A 192 -13.69 10.03 -26.97
N ALA A 193 -13.43 10.74 -25.86
CA ALA A 193 -12.46 10.29 -24.88
C ALA A 193 -12.90 8.98 -24.20
N ARG A 194 -11.97 8.02 -24.17
CA ARG A 194 -12.13 6.72 -23.51
C ARG A 194 -11.27 6.66 -22.26
N PHE A 195 -11.77 5.99 -21.23
CA PHE A 195 -11.09 5.78 -19.96
C PHE A 195 -10.81 4.30 -19.77
N LEU A 196 -9.54 3.92 -19.88
CA LEU A 196 -9.10 2.53 -19.71
C LEU A 196 -8.67 2.32 -18.26
N ILE A 197 -9.40 1.52 -17.50
CA ILE A 197 -9.11 1.22 -16.09
C ILE A 197 -8.67 -0.24 -15.97
N CYS A 198 -7.38 -0.43 -15.70
CA CYS A 198 -6.74 -1.73 -15.51
C CYS A 198 -6.41 -1.93 -14.02
N GLY A 199 -6.97 -2.97 -13.42
CA GLY A 199 -6.75 -3.29 -12.02
C GLY A 199 -7.92 -4.03 -11.39
N THR A 200 -7.70 -4.51 -10.17
CA THR A 200 -8.72 -5.10 -9.30
C THR A 200 -8.63 -4.47 -7.92
N GLY A 201 -9.72 -4.58 -7.15
CA GLY A 201 -9.78 -4.13 -5.76
C GLY A 201 -11.21 -3.84 -5.31
N GLY A 202 -11.36 -3.55 -4.01
CA GLY A 202 -12.66 -3.37 -3.37
C GLY A 202 -13.47 -2.17 -3.89
N ALA A 203 -12.82 -1.18 -4.51
CA ALA A 203 -13.51 -0.03 -5.08
C ALA A 203 -14.22 -0.32 -6.42
N MET A 204 -13.91 -1.44 -7.10
CA MET A 204 -14.40 -1.71 -8.45
C MET A 204 -15.95 -1.70 -8.58
N PRO A 205 -16.74 -2.31 -7.65
CA PRO A 205 -18.20 -2.21 -7.70
C PRO A 205 -18.72 -0.77 -7.55
N VAL A 206 -18.07 0.03 -6.68
CA VAL A 206 -18.42 1.44 -6.46
C VAL A 206 -18.13 2.27 -7.71
N LEU A 207 -16.94 2.12 -8.31
CA LEU A 207 -16.54 2.83 -9.52
C LEU A 207 -17.48 2.50 -10.70
N ARG A 208 -17.87 1.23 -10.87
CA ARG A 208 -18.83 0.84 -11.91
C ARG A 208 -20.21 1.47 -11.70
N ARG A 209 -20.70 1.48 -10.46
CA ARG A 209 -21.97 2.11 -10.11
C ARG A 209 -21.92 3.62 -10.38
N GLN A 210 -20.87 4.31 -9.94
CA GLN A 210 -20.67 5.74 -10.21
C GLN A 210 -20.66 6.03 -11.72
N ALA A 211 -20.03 5.17 -12.53
CA ALA A 211 -19.97 5.37 -13.99
C ALA A 211 -21.35 5.25 -14.64
N ALA A 212 -22.19 4.34 -14.15
CA ALA A 212 -23.58 4.20 -14.58
C ALA A 212 -24.44 5.40 -14.12
N GLU A 213 -24.34 5.79 -12.85
CA GLU A 213 -25.08 6.93 -12.28
C GLU A 213 -24.74 8.26 -12.97
N GLN A 214 -23.49 8.44 -13.38
CA GLN A 214 -23.01 9.64 -14.09
C GLN A 214 -23.16 9.55 -15.61
N GLY A 215 -23.72 8.46 -16.15
CA GLY A 215 -24.00 8.32 -17.58
C GLY A 215 -22.77 8.22 -18.48
N ILE A 216 -21.63 7.73 -17.98
CA ILE A 216 -20.39 7.55 -18.73
C ILE A 216 -19.92 6.11 -18.84
N ALA A 217 -20.78 5.14 -18.53
CA ALA A 217 -20.44 3.72 -18.51
C ALA A 217 -19.92 3.20 -19.87
N ASP A 218 -20.36 3.80 -20.98
CA ASP A 218 -19.91 3.53 -22.35
C ASP A 218 -18.51 4.10 -22.65
N ARG A 219 -18.06 5.10 -21.89
CA ARG A 219 -16.73 5.72 -22.00
C ARG A 219 -15.68 5.04 -21.13
N VAL A 220 -16.09 4.24 -20.14
CA VAL A 220 -15.18 3.63 -19.16
C VAL A 220 -15.06 2.13 -19.38
N GLU A 221 -13.86 1.68 -19.72
CA GLU A 221 -13.53 0.28 -19.94
C GLU A 221 -12.75 -0.27 -18.74
N PHE A 222 -13.38 -1.14 -17.96
CA PHE A 222 -12.74 -1.85 -16.86
C PHE A 222 -12.22 -3.21 -17.33
N ARG A 223 -10.90 -3.39 -17.39
CA ARG A 223 -10.27 -4.65 -17.85
C ARG A 223 -9.96 -5.66 -16.75
N GLY A 224 -10.17 -5.30 -15.48
CA GLY A 224 -9.71 -6.13 -14.37
C GLY A 224 -8.18 -6.18 -14.32
N PHE A 225 -7.62 -7.23 -13.73
CA PHE A 225 -6.16 -7.39 -13.62
C PHE A 225 -5.54 -7.66 -15.00
N VAL A 226 -4.50 -6.90 -15.35
CA VAL A 226 -3.77 -7.02 -16.62
C VAL A 226 -2.31 -7.37 -16.33
N GLU A 227 -1.85 -8.53 -16.83
CA GLU A 227 -0.43 -8.91 -16.74
C GLU A 227 0.40 -8.28 -17.87
N ASP A 228 -0.15 -8.22 -19.10
CA ASP A 228 0.45 -7.52 -20.25
C ASP A 228 0.24 -6.00 -20.14
N ILE A 229 1.04 -5.37 -19.29
CA ILE A 229 1.02 -3.92 -19.10
C ILE A 229 1.46 -3.19 -20.36
N GLY A 230 2.38 -3.78 -21.15
CA GLY A 230 2.82 -3.16 -22.39
C GLY A 230 1.69 -2.98 -23.40
N GLY A 231 0.85 -3.99 -23.58
CA GLY A 231 -0.37 -3.89 -24.40
C GLY A 231 -1.33 -2.82 -23.90
N ALA A 232 -1.59 -2.76 -22.58
CA ALA A 232 -2.48 -1.74 -22.02
C ALA A 232 -1.94 -0.31 -22.20
N VAL A 233 -0.65 -0.08 -21.90
CA VAL A 233 -0.02 1.23 -22.04
C VAL A 233 0.09 1.65 -23.50
N ALA A 234 0.28 0.71 -24.43
CA ALA A 234 0.35 0.99 -25.86
C ALA A 234 -0.92 1.66 -26.42
N GLU A 235 -2.08 1.42 -25.80
CA GLU A 235 -3.37 2.01 -26.18
C GLU A 235 -3.61 3.40 -25.60
N MET A 236 -2.80 3.84 -24.64
CA MET A 236 -3.01 5.08 -23.91
C MET A 236 -2.37 6.27 -24.64
N ASP A 237 -3.08 7.40 -24.66
CA ASP A 237 -2.53 8.70 -25.02
C ASP A 237 -1.89 9.39 -23.83
N VAL A 238 -2.56 9.27 -22.67
CA VAL A 238 -2.18 9.88 -21.39
C VAL A 238 -2.33 8.84 -20.29
N PHE A 239 -1.35 8.78 -19.39
CA PHE A 239 -1.46 7.99 -18.17
C PHE A 239 -2.07 8.84 -17.07
N GLY A 240 -3.36 8.64 -16.79
CA GLY A 240 -4.07 9.34 -15.74
C GLY A 240 -3.82 8.66 -14.40
N TYR A 241 -3.20 9.37 -13.46
CA TYR A 241 -2.78 8.80 -12.18
C TYR A 241 -3.28 9.62 -10.97
N PRO A 242 -4.60 9.62 -10.70
CA PRO A 242 -5.17 10.28 -9.54
C PRO A 242 -5.17 9.35 -8.33
N LEU A 243 -4.22 9.59 -7.42
CA LEU A 243 -4.12 8.92 -6.14
C LEU A 243 -4.75 9.76 -5.02
N ALA A 244 -5.20 9.08 -3.97
CA ALA A 244 -5.64 9.74 -2.74
C ALA A 244 -4.44 10.41 -2.04
N GLU A 245 -4.61 11.62 -1.52
CA GLU A 245 -3.52 12.39 -0.91
C GLU A 245 -2.81 11.63 0.23
N GLY A 246 -3.59 10.97 1.11
CA GLY A 246 -3.05 10.24 2.26
C GLY A 246 -2.55 8.82 1.97
N THR A 247 -2.31 8.43 0.71
CA THR A 247 -1.83 7.08 0.39
C THR A 247 -0.36 6.87 0.81
N TYR A 248 0.04 5.60 0.94
CA TYR A 248 1.42 5.21 1.30
C TYR A 248 2.36 5.10 0.07
N ALA A 249 1.96 5.67 -1.05
CA ALA A 249 2.70 5.58 -2.31
C ALA A 249 4.13 6.12 -2.15
N ALA A 250 5.08 5.38 -2.72
CA ALA A 250 6.50 5.70 -2.72
C ALA A 250 7.01 5.61 -4.16
N SER A 251 7.74 4.55 -4.49
CA SER A 251 8.16 4.25 -5.86
C SER A 251 7.06 3.53 -6.64
N GLU A 252 6.35 4.26 -7.49
CA GLU A 252 5.25 3.74 -8.29
C GLU A 252 5.74 3.11 -9.60
N LEU A 253 5.98 1.79 -9.57
CA LEU A 253 6.52 1.06 -10.73
C LEU A 253 5.70 1.29 -12.01
N VAL A 254 4.38 1.35 -11.89
CA VAL A 254 3.50 1.53 -13.05
C VAL A 254 3.60 2.92 -13.68
N LEU A 255 3.92 3.95 -12.88
CA LEU A 255 4.23 5.28 -13.37
C LEU A 255 5.55 5.26 -14.14
N GLN A 256 6.55 4.54 -13.62
CA GLN A 256 7.83 4.32 -14.33
C GLN A 256 7.60 3.58 -15.65
N GLU A 257 6.75 2.55 -15.65
CA GLU A 257 6.40 1.77 -16.84
C GLU A 257 5.70 2.63 -17.90
N ALA A 258 4.74 3.48 -17.51
CA ALA A 258 4.06 4.41 -18.42
C ALA A 258 5.03 5.44 -19.03
N MET A 259 5.87 6.05 -18.19
CA MET A 259 6.90 6.99 -18.64
C MET A 259 7.91 6.32 -19.56
N TYR A 260 8.37 5.11 -19.23
CA TYR A 260 9.24 4.31 -20.09
C TYR A 260 8.58 3.97 -21.43
N ALA A 261 7.26 3.77 -21.50
CA ALA A 261 6.57 3.57 -22.76
C ALA A 261 6.38 4.86 -23.58
N GLY A 262 6.83 6.01 -23.08
CA GLY A 262 6.67 7.32 -23.71
C GLY A 262 5.23 7.85 -23.64
N VAL A 263 4.45 7.40 -22.66
CA VAL A 263 3.10 7.91 -22.38
C VAL A 263 3.21 8.96 -21.26
N PRO A 264 2.92 10.25 -21.54
CA PRO A 264 3.06 11.28 -20.52
C PRO A 264 2.00 11.10 -19.42
N PRO A 265 2.38 11.19 -18.14
CA PRO A 265 1.47 11.09 -17.02
C PRO A 265 0.82 12.43 -16.65
N VAL A 266 -0.40 12.35 -16.11
CA VAL A 266 -1.04 13.41 -15.30
C VAL A 266 -1.19 12.87 -13.88
N VAL A 267 -0.44 13.42 -12.92
CA VAL A 267 -0.35 12.93 -11.55
C VAL A 267 -1.06 13.87 -10.58
N LEU A 268 -2.06 13.35 -9.88
CA LEU A 268 -2.70 13.97 -8.72
C LEU A 268 -2.43 13.08 -7.49
N GLY A 269 -1.99 13.64 -6.38
CA GLY A 269 -1.76 12.90 -5.13
C GLY A 269 -0.52 13.36 -4.37
N PRO A 270 0.02 12.51 -3.47
CA PRO A 270 1.04 12.92 -2.51
C PRO A 270 2.34 13.40 -3.16
N ALA A 271 3.09 14.19 -2.40
CA ALA A 271 4.39 14.73 -2.82
C ALA A 271 5.37 13.64 -3.30
N ALA A 272 5.39 12.48 -2.62
CA ALA A 272 6.23 11.34 -2.99
C ALA A 272 6.05 10.90 -4.46
N VAL A 273 4.81 10.88 -4.95
CA VAL A 273 4.52 10.44 -6.32
C VAL A 273 4.72 11.57 -7.32
N ARG A 274 4.35 12.79 -6.95
CA ARG A 274 4.55 13.97 -7.81
C ARG A 274 6.03 14.19 -8.16
N ARG A 275 6.96 13.88 -7.24
CA ARG A 275 8.42 13.96 -7.48
C ARG A 275 8.96 13.04 -8.55
N SER A 276 8.23 11.96 -8.87
CA SER A 276 8.61 11.07 -9.96
C SER A 276 8.44 11.72 -11.35
N VAL A 277 7.77 12.88 -11.43
CA VAL A 277 7.48 13.60 -12.66
C VAL A 277 8.03 15.02 -12.57
N VAL A 278 8.83 15.42 -13.56
CA VAL A 278 9.26 16.82 -13.73
C VAL A 278 8.13 17.58 -14.44
N HIS A 279 7.38 18.38 -13.69
CA HIS A 279 6.21 19.11 -14.18
C HIS A 279 6.53 19.96 -15.43
N GLY A 280 5.75 19.79 -16.50
CA GLY A 280 5.92 20.50 -17.77
C GLY A 280 7.03 19.94 -18.68
N GLU A 281 7.81 18.99 -18.19
CA GLU A 281 8.89 18.35 -18.96
C GLU A 281 8.59 16.89 -19.24
N THR A 282 8.32 16.09 -18.21
CA THR A 282 8.11 14.63 -18.33
C THR A 282 6.66 14.23 -18.05
N GLY A 283 5.75 15.21 -17.97
CA GLY A 283 4.34 15.03 -17.59
C GLY A 283 3.80 16.24 -16.82
N LEU A 284 2.60 16.11 -16.26
CA LEU A 284 1.94 17.17 -15.48
C LEU A 284 1.59 16.67 -14.08
N THR A 285 2.13 17.34 -13.07
CA THR A 285 1.69 17.19 -11.67
C THR A 285 0.65 18.25 -11.33
N VAL A 286 -0.40 17.88 -10.62
CA VAL A 286 -1.52 18.75 -10.26
C VAL A 286 -1.90 18.58 -8.79
N SER A 287 -2.67 19.53 -8.24
CA SER A 287 -3.05 19.54 -6.82
C SER A 287 -4.56 19.53 -6.57
N SER A 288 -5.38 19.49 -7.63
CA SER A 288 -6.84 19.40 -7.50
C SER A 288 -7.47 18.57 -8.61
N THR A 289 -8.69 18.08 -8.37
CA THR A 289 -9.51 17.37 -9.37
C THR A 289 -9.78 18.23 -10.60
N ARG A 290 -9.97 19.55 -10.41
CA ARG A 290 -10.13 20.52 -11.50
C ARG A 290 -8.86 20.66 -12.34
N GLU A 291 -7.71 20.80 -11.71
CA GLU A 291 -6.43 20.87 -12.43
C GLU A 291 -6.12 19.57 -13.18
N TYR A 292 -6.46 18.41 -12.59
CA TYR A 292 -6.35 17.11 -13.25
C TYR A 292 -7.15 17.08 -14.56
N GLN A 293 -8.42 17.50 -14.53
CA GLN A 293 -9.25 17.59 -15.73
C GLN A 293 -8.67 18.54 -16.76
N GLN A 294 -8.18 19.72 -16.33
CA GLN A 294 -7.56 20.70 -17.21
C GLN A 294 -6.29 20.18 -17.87
N ALA A 295 -5.45 19.44 -17.14
CA ALA A 295 -4.23 18.82 -17.65
C ALA A 295 -4.53 17.75 -18.70
N VAL A 296 -5.57 16.92 -18.48
CA VAL A 296 -6.01 15.95 -19.49
C VAL A 296 -6.52 16.66 -20.75
N VAL A 297 -7.33 17.70 -20.61
CA VAL A 297 -7.82 18.52 -21.74
C VAL A 297 -6.66 19.20 -22.48
N TYR A 298 -5.65 19.68 -21.75
CA TYR A 298 -4.46 20.28 -22.32
C TYR A 298 -3.73 19.28 -23.23
N PHE A 299 -3.49 18.05 -22.77
CA PHE A 299 -2.85 17.02 -23.59
C PHE A 299 -3.68 16.60 -24.79
N HIS A 300 -5.01 16.62 -24.70
CA HIS A 300 -5.88 16.40 -25.85
C HIS A 300 -5.69 17.50 -26.92
N ASN A 301 -5.70 18.77 -26.49
CA ASN A 301 -5.65 19.92 -27.39
C ASN A 301 -4.25 20.24 -27.95
N HIS A 302 -3.19 19.73 -27.30
CA HIS A 302 -1.78 19.95 -27.67
C HIS A 302 -1.06 18.62 -27.89
N PRO A 303 -1.37 17.88 -28.98
CA PRO A 303 -0.75 16.59 -29.26
C PRO A 303 0.77 16.68 -29.42
N GLU A 304 1.31 17.81 -29.89
CA GLU A 304 2.75 18.08 -29.98
C GLU A 304 3.41 18.10 -28.60
N GLU A 305 2.78 18.73 -27.60
CA GLU A 305 3.26 18.76 -26.23
C GLU A 305 3.12 17.40 -25.56
N ARG A 306 2.04 16.66 -25.87
CA ARG A 306 1.87 15.27 -25.44
C ARG A 306 3.01 14.38 -25.95
N VAL A 307 3.39 14.50 -27.22
CA VAL A 307 4.52 13.75 -27.81
C VAL A 307 5.86 14.22 -27.24
N ARG A 308 6.06 15.53 -27.09
CA ARG A 308 7.29 16.11 -26.54
C ARG A 308 7.53 15.61 -25.11
N MET A 309 6.54 15.75 -24.23
CA MET A 309 6.65 15.31 -22.83
C MET A 309 6.71 13.79 -22.71
N GLY A 310 6.02 13.04 -23.58
CA GLY A 310 6.14 11.58 -23.64
C GLY A 310 7.56 11.11 -23.97
N ARG A 311 8.23 11.72 -24.96
CA ARG A 311 9.64 11.43 -25.26
C ARG A 311 10.57 11.79 -24.11
N ALA A 312 10.40 12.96 -23.51
CA ALA A 312 11.19 13.37 -22.35
C ALA A 312 10.97 12.43 -21.15
N ALA A 313 9.74 11.95 -20.94
CA ALA A 313 9.41 10.96 -19.92
C ALA A 313 10.14 9.62 -20.15
N HIS A 314 10.22 9.16 -21.40
CA HIS A 314 10.98 7.96 -21.75
C HIS A 314 12.47 8.14 -21.43
N GLU A 315 13.08 9.23 -21.89
CA GLU A 315 14.49 9.53 -21.64
C GLU A 315 14.79 9.67 -20.14
N TYR A 316 13.87 10.29 -19.39
CA TYR A 316 13.95 10.38 -17.93
C TYR A 316 13.88 9.00 -17.28
N ALA A 317 12.92 8.16 -17.66
CA ALA A 317 12.76 6.82 -17.07
C ALA A 317 13.98 5.92 -17.33
N VAL A 318 14.51 5.93 -18.56
CA VAL A 318 15.73 5.19 -18.93
C VAL A 318 16.92 5.63 -18.09
N ARG A 319 17.08 6.94 -17.88
CA ARG A 319 18.21 7.50 -17.11
C ARG A 319 18.09 7.25 -15.61
N THR A 320 16.90 7.41 -15.05
CA THR A 320 16.68 7.45 -13.59
C THR A 320 16.39 6.07 -13.00
N TRP A 321 15.70 5.19 -13.73
CA TRP A 321 15.21 3.90 -13.22
C TRP A 321 15.79 2.69 -13.96
N SER A 322 16.95 2.82 -14.60
CA SER A 322 17.64 1.66 -15.20
C SER A 322 17.96 0.61 -14.14
N PRO A 323 17.47 -0.64 -14.28
CA PRO A 323 17.83 -1.75 -13.40
C PRO A 323 19.35 -1.95 -13.31
N GLU A 324 20.07 -1.78 -14.42
CA GLU A 324 21.52 -1.89 -14.49
C GLU A 324 22.21 -0.77 -13.69
N ALA A 325 21.70 0.46 -13.77
CA ALA A 325 22.26 1.59 -13.03
C ALA A 325 22.07 1.44 -11.51
N VAL A 326 20.94 0.90 -11.06
CA VAL A 326 20.73 0.66 -9.62
C VAL A 326 21.42 -0.62 -9.11
N ALA A 327 21.75 -1.56 -10.00
CA ALA A 327 22.45 -2.80 -9.65
C ALA A 327 23.80 -2.55 -8.97
N GLY A 328 24.58 -1.57 -9.47
CA GLY A 328 25.86 -1.19 -8.87
C GLY A 328 25.71 -0.74 -7.42
N ARG A 329 24.69 0.11 -7.16
CA ARG A 329 24.38 0.61 -5.81
C ARG A 329 23.93 -0.51 -4.86
N TRP A 330 23.16 -1.47 -5.37
CA TRP A 330 22.82 -2.68 -4.61
C TRP A 330 24.06 -3.50 -4.27
N ALA A 331 24.93 -3.76 -5.26
CA ALA A 331 26.15 -4.53 -5.08
C ALA A 331 27.09 -3.88 -4.06
N GLU A 332 27.28 -2.55 -4.12
CA GLU A 332 28.04 -1.77 -3.14
C GLU A 332 27.45 -1.92 -1.73
N THR A 333 26.12 -1.81 -1.60
CA THR A 333 25.43 -1.98 -0.32
C THR A 333 25.64 -3.39 0.25
N TYR A 334 25.50 -4.42 -0.58
CA TYR A 334 25.70 -5.81 -0.16
C TYR A 334 27.15 -6.08 0.23
N ALA A 335 28.13 -5.60 -0.55
CA ALA A 335 29.55 -5.72 -0.22
C ALA A 335 29.87 -5.08 1.13
N ALA A 336 29.43 -3.83 1.35
CA ALA A 336 29.63 -3.11 2.61
C ALA A 336 28.97 -3.81 3.81
N LEU A 337 27.80 -4.45 3.62
CA LEU A 337 27.19 -5.25 4.68
C LEU A 337 28.01 -6.50 4.99
N LEU A 338 28.51 -7.21 3.98
CA LEU A 338 29.24 -8.46 4.15
C LEU A 338 30.53 -8.30 4.95
N GLU A 339 31.15 -7.11 4.91
CA GLU A 339 32.32 -6.76 5.74
C GLU A 339 31.98 -6.66 7.24
N ARG A 340 30.72 -6.39 7.60
CA ARG A 340 30.28 -6.31 9.00
C ARG A 340 30.14 -7.72 9.59
N PRO A 341 30.38 -7.93 10.90
CA PRO A 341 30.05 -9.22 11.52
C PRO A 341 28.52 -9.40 11.62
N LYS A 342 28.04 -10.65 11.59
CA LYS A 342 26.65 -10.97 11.92
C LYS A 342 26.36 -10.57 13.38
N ARG A 343 25.25 -9.89 13.63
CA ARG A 343 24.87 -9.35 14.96
C ARG A 343 23.66 -10.08 15.52
N ARG A 344 23.71 -10.50 16.79
CA ARG A 344 22.50 -10.84 17.56
C ARG A 344 21.80 -9.55 18.00
N ARG A 345 20.47 -9.53 17.95
CA ARG A 345 19.66 -8.35 18.31
C ARG A 345 18.78 -8.67 19.51
N PRO A 346 18.43 -7.66 20.33
CA PRO A 346 17.33 -7.82 21.27
C PRO A 346 16.02 -8.05 20.50
N ARG A 347 14.97 -8.47 21.22
CA ARG A 347 13.61 -8.49 20.67
C ARG A 347 13.22 -7.08 20.20
N TYR A 348 12.63 -6.95 19.02
CA TYR A 348 12.12 -5.65 18.56
C TYR A 348 11.13 -5.09 19.59
N PRO A 349 11.21 -3.80 19.96
CA PRO A 349 10.45 -3.22 21.07
C PRO A 349 8.99 -2.95 20.66
N ILE A 350 8.22 -4.02 20.47
CA ILE A 350 6.80 -4.00 20.17
C ILE A 350 6.08 -5.05 21.03
N GLY A 351 4.86 -4.74 21.41
CA GLY A 351 4.09 -5.46 22.41
C GLY A 351 3.53 -6.78 21.90
N ASP A 352 3.15 -7.60 22.87
CA ASP A 352 2.44 -8.85 22.62
C ASP A 352 0.94 -8.57 22.46
N GLY A 353 0.29 -9.26 21.53
CA GLY A 353 -1.13 -9.05 21.19
C GLY A 353 -1.36 -8.16 19.96
N GLY A 354 -2.48 -8.37 19.28
CA GLY A 354 -2.75 -7.76 17.97
C GLY A 354 -2.98 -6.25 18.07
N ALA A 355 -3.81 -5.81 19.02
CA ALA A 355 -4.12 -4.40 19.20
C ALA A 355 -2.92 -3.59 19.69
N LEU A 356 -2.17 -4.07 20.69
CA LEU A 356 -0.98 -3.37 21.18
C LEU A 356 0.09 -3.26 20.08
N ARG A 357 0.30 -4.34 19.31
CA ARG A 357 1.19 -4.33 18.14
C ARG A 357 0.73 -3.36 17.07
N PHE A 358 -0.57 -3.30 16.79
CA PHE A 358 -1.13 -2.31 15.86
C PHE A 358 -0.82 -0.89 16.33
N VAL A 359 -1.19 -0.52 17.57
CA VAL A 359 -0.95 0.83 18.10
C VAL A 359 0.51 1.25 18.01
N GLN A 360 1.42 0.38 18.45
CA GLN A 360 2.85 0.70 18.44
C GLN A 360 3.45 0.73 17.02
N SER A 361 2.90 -0.05 16.09
CA SER A 361 3.31 -0.01 14.68
C SER A 361 3.03 1.33 14.00
N LEU A 362 2.08 2.12 14.54
CA LEU A 362 1.72 3.44 14.02
C LEU A 362 2.71 4.53 14.44
N GLY A 363 3.71 4.22 15.27
CA GLY A 363 4.77 5.16 15.65
C GLY A 363 4.28 6.44 16.34
N GLY A 364 3.09 6.40 16.97
CA GLY A 364 2.46 7.57 17.59
C GLY A 364 1.63 8.45 16.64
N ALA A 365 1.58 8.15 15.34
CA ALA A 365 0.87 8.97 14.35
C ALA A 365 -0.67 8.90 14.46
N ALA A 366 -1.21 7.94 15.21
CA ALA A 366 -2.65 7.77 15.44
C ALA A 366 -2.94 7.51 16.93
N PRO A 367 -2.80 8.53 17.80
CA PRO A 367 -2.86 8.38 19.26
C PRO A 367 -4.23 7.94 19.77
N HIS A 368 -5.31 8.16 19.01
CA HIS A 368 -6.66 7.73 19.37
C HIS A 368 -6.78 6.20 19.53
N PHE A 369 -5.99 5.39 18.81
CA PHE A 369 -6.00 3.94 19.06
C PHE A 369 -5.39 3.59 20.42
N ALA A 370 -4.32 4.27 20.83
CA ALA A 370 -3.75 4.11 22.17
C ALA A 370 -4.75 4.56 23.25
N ALA A 371 -5.43 5.68 23.04
CA ALA A 371 -6.44 6.19 23.97
C ALA A 371 -7.62 5.23 24.13
N SER A 372 -8.11 4.61 23.06
CA SER A 372 -9.21 3.62 23.10
C SER A 372 -8.84 2.32 23.84
N LEU A 373 -7.54 1.95 23.89
CA LEU A 373 -7.09 0.82 24.73
C LEU A 373 -7.24 1.10 26.23
N SER A 374 -7.19 2.38 26.63
CA SER A 374 -7.39 2.77 28.02
C SER A 374 -8.90 2.86 28.30
N SER A 375 -9.36 2.27 29.40
CA SER A 375 -10.76 2.39 29.85
C SER A 375 -11.08 3.77 30.46
N ALA A 376 -10.48 4.84 29.92
CA ALA A 376 -10.56 6.20 30.44
C ALA A 376 -11.84 6.91 29.97
N GLU A 377 -12.19 8.01 30.64
CA GLU A 377 -13.35 8.86 30.31
C GLU A 377 -13.31 9.37 28.85
N ASP A 378 -12.12 9.51 28.26
CA ASP A 378 -11.90 10.00 26.89
C ASP A 378 -12.03 8.93 25.78
N ALA A 379 -12.34 7.67 26.12
CA ALA A 379 -12.38 6.57 25.15
C ALA A 379 -13.40 6.79 24.00
N ILE A 380 -14.53 7.44 24.28
CA ILE A 380 -15.59 7.68 23.28
C ILE A 380 -15.11 8.65 22.18
N GLU A 381 -14.40 9.72 22.55
CA GLU A 381 -13.88 10.67 21.57
C GLU A 381 -12.77 10.04 20.72
N ALA A 382 -11.90 9.25 21.35
CA ALA A 382 -10.91 8.46 20.62
C ALA A 382 -11.56 7.48 19.63
N GLU A 383 -12.62 6.77 20.06
CA GLU A 383 -13.38 5.83 19.24
C GLU A 383 -14.14 6.55 18.11
N ARG A 384 -14.55 7.81 18.30
CA ARG A 384 -15.14 8.67 17.26
C ARG A 384 -14.12 9.03 16.18
N GLN A 385 -12.88 9.33 16.58
CA GLN A 385 -11.79 9.55 15.64
C GLN A 385 -11.44 8.26 14.88
N ILE A 386 -11.45 7.12 15.56
CA ILE A 386 -11.26 5.81 14.91
C ILE A 386 -12.34 5.58 13.86
N ALA A 387 -13.62 5.82 14.16
CA ALA A 387 -14.72 5.64 13.19
C ALA A 387 -14.55 6.51 11.92
N ARG A 388 -13.86 7.65 12.02
CA ARG A 388 -13.57 8.58 10.92
C ARG A 388 -12.19 8.35 10.28
N SER A 389 -11.52 7.24 10.60
CA SER A 389 -10.18 6.94 10.07
C SER A 389 -10.17 6.93 8.53
N PRO A 390 -9.14 7.53 7.90
CA PRO A 390 -8.95 7.43 6.46
C PRO A 390 -8.87 5.97 5.98
N MET A 391 -9.22 5.72 4.71
CA MET A 391 -9.21 4.37 4.12
C MET A 391 -7.86 3.68 4.23
N VAL A 392 -6.76 4.42 4.15
CA VAL A 392 -5.42 3.88 4.31
C VAL A 392 -5.18 3.25 5.70
N VAL A 393 -5.75 3.83 6.76
CA VAL A 393 -5.66 3.33 8.14
C VAL A 393 -6.68 2.22 8.39
N ALA A 394 -7.83 2.28 7.73
CA ALA A 394 -8.88 1.28 7.89
C ALA A 394 -8.57 -0.01 7.09
N THR A 395 -8.61 0.08 5.76
CA THR A 395 -8.58 -1.06 4.82
C THR A 395 -7.22 -1.24 4.13
N GLY A 396 -6.35 -0.23 4.16
CA GLY A 396 -5.02 -0.30 3.55
C GLY A 396 -4.14 -1.40 4.16
N GLY A 397 -3.08 -1.80 3.44
CA GLY A 397 -2.04 -2.66 4.01
C GLY A 397 -1.49 -2.05 5.29
N GLY A 398 -1.36 -2.84 6.36
CA GLY A 398 -0.98 -2.33 7.69
C GLY A 398 -2.11 -1.66 8.48
N GLY A 399 -3.31 -1.51 7.90
CA GLY A 399 -4.47 -0.92 8.55
C GLY A 399 -5.14 -1.84 9.58
N VAL A 400 -6.16 -1.32 10.26
CA VAL A 400 -6.83 -2.02 11.37
C VAL A 400 -7.53 -3.30 10.93
N LEU A 401 -8.19 -3.31 9.76
CA LEU A 401 -8.82 -4.53 9.22
C LEU A 401 -7.76 -5.57 8.83
N TYR A 402 -6.61 -5.13 8.32
CA TYR A 402 -5.49 -6.03 7.99
C TYR A 402 -4.91 -6.69 9.25
N TYR A 403 -4.76 -5.94 10.35
CA TYR A 403 -4.38 -6.50 11.65
C TYR A 403 -5.46 -7.42 12.23
N ARG A 404 -6.74 -7.04 12.10
CA ARG A 404 -7.87 -7.86 12.56
C ARG A 404 -7.92 -9.20 11.85
N ASP A 405 -7.68 -9.23 10.54
CA ASP A 405 -7.65 -10.47 9.76
C ASP A 405 -6.54 -11.41 10.21
N HIS A 406 -5.39 -10.86 10.62
CA HIS A 406 -4.27 -11.63 11.18
C HIS A 406 -4.50 -12.06 12.63
N TYR A 407 -5.17 -11.22 13.44
CA TYR A 407 -5.50 -11.47 14.85
C TYR A 407 -7.02 -11.50 15.08
N PRO A 408 -7.75 -12.48 14.55
CA PRO A 408 -9.21 -12.50 14.61
C PRO A 408 -9.76 -12.65 16.03
N GLY A 409 -8.94 -13.08 16.99
CA GLY A 409 -9.28 -13.23 18.40
C GLY A 409 -9.00 -12.01 19.28
N ASP A 410 -8.54 -10.88 18.72
CA ASP A 410 -8.26 -9.68 19.50
C ASP A 410 -9.51 -8.79 19.64
N PRO A 411 -10.04 -8.58 20.87
CA PRO A 411 -11.28 -7.83 21.06
C PRO A 411 -11.21 -6.36 20.64
N HIS A 412 -10.06 -5.69 20.80
CA HIS A 412 -9.94 -4.27 20.45
C HIS A 412 -9.83 -4.08 18.95
N LEU A 413 -9.13 -4.97 18.24
CA LEU A 413 -9.13 -4.97 16.78
C LEU A 413 -10.54 -5.18 16.21
N ARG A 414 -11.38 -6.00 16.87
CA ARG A 414 -12.80 -6.15 16.52
C ARG A 414 -13.58 -4.85 16.76
N LEU A 415 -13.45 -4.25 17.94
CA LEU A 415 -14.08 -2.95 18.24
C LEU A 415 -13.73 -1.91 17.16
N TRP A 416 -12.45 -1.70 16.90
CA TRP A 416 -11.99 -0.69 15.96
C TRP A 416 -12.39 -0.98 14.52
N SER A 417 -12.38 -2.25 14.11
CA SER A 417 -12.91 -2.67 12.81
C SER A 417 -14.40 -2.36 12.67
N GLY A 418 -15.19 -2.59 13.73
CA GLY A 418 -16.59 -2.22 13.75
C GLY A 418 -16.81 -0.71 13.60
N LEU A 419 -16.01 0.10 14.31
CA LEU A 419 -16.08 1.56 14.23
C LEU A 419 -15.80 2.08 12.81
N VAL A 420 -14.70 1.63 12.17
CA VAL A 420 -14.38 2.07 10.80
C VAL A 420 -15.39 1.57 9.77
N LEU A 421 -15.89 0.34 9.91
CA LEU A 421 -16.90 -0.22 9.00
C LEU A 421 -18.22 0.57 9.11
N HIS A 422 -18.63 0.94 10.31
CA HIS A 422 -19.82 1.75 10.50
C HIS A 422 -19.64 3.15 9.89
N GLY A 423 -18.50 3.80 10.15
CA GLY A 423 -18.15 5.10 9.55
C GLY A 423 -18.09 5.06 8.01
N GLN A 424 -17.80 3.90 7.44
CA GLN A 424 -17.81 3.65 5.99
C GLN A 424 -19.19 3.29 5.42
N GLY A 425 -20.25 3.30 6.23
CA GLY A 425 -21.60 2.96 5.78
C GLY A 425 -21.85 1.45 5.63
N HIS A 426 -21.14 0.63 6.40
CA HIS A 426 -21.35 -0.82 6.47
C HIS A 426 -21.86 -1.28 7.85
N PRO A 427 -23.02 -0.78 8.32
CA PRO A 427 -23.52 -1.01 9.68
C PRO A 427 -23.76 -2.50 10.00
N GLY A 428 -24.17 -3.30 9.01
CA GLY A 428 -24.35 -4.74 9.20
C GLY A 428 -23.04 -5.49 9.49
N LEU A 429 -21.94 -5.12 8.82
CA LEU A 429 -20.62 -5.69 9.11
C LEU A 429 -20.10 -5.19 10.46
N ALA A 430 -20.32 -3.91 10.75
CA ALA A 430 -19.96 -3.31 12.03
C ALA A 430 -20.62 -4.01 13.23
N ALA A 431 -21.93 -4.27 13.15
CA ALA A 431 -22.66 -5.03 14.18
C ALA A 431 -22.04 -6.42 14.41
N GLY A 432 -21.61 -7.09 13.33
CA GLY A 432 -20.87 -8.36 13.41
C GLY A 432 -19.56 -8.25 14.20
N GLU A 433 -18.77 -7.21 13.96
CA GLU A 433 -17.52 -6.96 14.67
C GLU A 433 -17.74 -6.60 16.14
N PHE A 434 -18.69 -5.73 16.48
CA PHE A 434 -18.99 -5.39 17.87
C PHE A 434 -19.48 -6.61 18.65
N SER A 435 -20.35 -7.41 18.04
CA SER A 435 -20.80 -8.68 18.62
C SER A 435 -19.62 -9.64 18.87
N ALA A 436 -18.64 -9.69 17.97
CA ALA A 436 -17.41 -10.46 18.16
C ALA A 436 -16.53 -9.91 19.28
N ALA A 437 -16.36 -8.58 19.38
CA ALA A 437 -15.59 -7.93 20.45
C ALA A 437 -16.15 -8.27 21.84
N ILE A 438 -17.48 -8.22 22.01
CA ILE A 438 -18.17 -8.58 23.26
C ILE A 438 -17.92 -10.06 23.60
N ARG A 439 -18.09 -10.97 22.62
CA ARG A 439 -17.82 -12.41 22.84
C ARG A 439 -16.36 -12.71 23.22
N LEU A 440 -15.42 -11.88 22.78
CA LEU A 440 -14.00 -11.98 23.09
C LEU A 440 -13.62 -11.28 24.41
N GLY A 441 -14.60 -10.80 25.18
CA GLY A 441 -14.40 -10.29 26.54
C GLY A 441 -14.36 -8.77 26.66
N LEU A 442 -14.62 -8.00 25.61
CA LEU A 442 -14.75 -6.54 25.69
C LEU A 442 -16.17 -6.13 26.13
N ASP A 443 -16.55 -6.56 27.32
CA ASP A 443 -17.90 -6.39 27.88
C ASP A 443 -18.04 -5.03 28.60
N HIS A 444 -17.79 -3.96 27.85
CA HIS A 444 -18.07 -2.61 28.33
C HIS A 444 -19.35 -2.08 27.68
N TRP A 445 -20.19 -1.40 28.46
CA TRP A 445 -21.50 -0.92 28.02
C TRP A 445 -21.47 -0.13 26.71
N ARG A 446 -20.40 0.64 26.47
CA ARG A 446 -20.18 1.43 25.25
C ARG A 446 -20.11 0.57 23.98
N VAL A 447 -19.53 -0.63 24.07
CA VAL A 447 -19.45 -1.56 22.93
C VAL A 447 -20.83 -2.12 22.61
N SER A 448 -21.62 -2.45 23.65
CA SER A 448 -23.03 -2.83 23.49
C SER A 448 -23.87 -1.68 22.94
N TRP A 449 -23.57 -0.44 23.31
CA TRP A 449 -24.20 0.74 22.73
C TRP A 449 -23.87 0.90 21.23
N TYR A 450 -22.61 0.73 20.83
CA TYR A 450 -22.22 0.76 19.41
C TYR A 450 -22.84 -0.37 18.60
N LEU A 451 -22.95 -1.57 19.19
CA LEU A 451 -23.70 -2.68 18.61
C LEU A 451 -25.16 -2.31 18.38
N ALA A 452 -25.82 -1.67 19.36
CA ALA A 452 -27.20 -1.24 19.22
C ALA A 452 -27.38 -0.24 18.07
N LEU A 453 -26.52 0.79 18.00
CA LEU A 453 -26.55 1.80 16.93
C LEU A 453 -26.32 1.17 15.55
N ALA A 454 -25.34 0.28 15.42
CA ALA A 454 -25.04 -0.41 14.17
C ALA A 454 -26.16 -1.38 13.75
N ALA A 455 -26.75 -2.09 14.72
CA ALA A 455 -27.88 -2.99 14.48
C ALA A 455 -29.13 -2.21 14.03
N GLU A 456 -29.42 -1.07 14.65
CA GLU A 456 -30.51 -0.17 14.23
C GLU A 456 -30.32 0.31 12.80
N ALA A 457 -29.12 0.83 12.47
CA ALA A 457 -28.78 1.28 11.11
C ALA A 457 -28.84 0.14 10.07
N ALA A 458 -28.66 -1.11 10.49
CA ALA A 458 -28.77 -2.30 9.65
C ALA A 458 -30.18 -2.94 9.62
N GLY A 459 -31.16 -2.39 10.35
CA GLY A 459 -32.51 -2.94 10.46
C GLY A 459 -32.62 -4.24 11.26
N GLN A 460 -31.68 -4.50 12.18
CA GLN A 460 -31.57 -5.72 12.99
C GLN A 460 -32.19 -5.52 14.40
N THR A 461 -33.51 -5.34 14.48
CA THR A 461 -34.22 -4.96 15.71
C THR A 461 -33.94 -5.87 16.91
N ALA A 462 -33.94 -7.19 16.71
CA ALA A 462 -33.70 -8.14 17.80
C ALA A 462 -32.29 -8.01 18.42
N VAL A 463 -31.28 -7.73 17.57
CA VAL A 463 -29.89 -7.54 18.02
C VAL A 463 -29.77 -6.21 18.78
N MET A 464 -30.42 -5.16 18.26
CA MET A 464 -30.46 -3.84 18.89
C MET A 464 -31.07 -3.92 20.30
N GLU A 465 -32.26 -4.52 20.44
CA GLU A 465 -32.96 -4.63 21.71
C GLU A 465 -32.17 -5.42 22.76
N GLU A 466 -31.52 -6.52 22.34
CA GLU A 466 -30.67 -7.31 23.23
C GLU A 466 -29.46 -6.50 23.70
N ALA A 467 -28.76 -5.82 22.79
CA ALA A 467 -27.59 -5.02 23.11
C ALA A 467 -27.92 -3.86 24.08
N LEU A 468 -29.09 -3.22 23.93
CA LEU A 468 -29.54 -2.13 24.80
C LEU A 468 -29.77 -2.56 26.26
N ARG A 469 -29.96 -3.86 26.55
CA ARG A 469 -30.10 -4.35 27.93
C ARG A 469 -28.82 -4.18 28.76
N ALA A 470 -27.66 -4.14 28.09
CA ALA A 470 -26.35 -3.95 28.71
C ALA A 470 -25.92 -2.47 28.80
N VAL A 471 -26.76 -1.52 28.33
CA VAL A 471 -26.47 -0.09 28.32
C VAL A 471 -27.12 0.60 29.55
N PRO A 472 -26.38 1.43 30.32
CA PRO A 472 -26.94 2.12 31.48
C PRO A 472 -28.07 3.09 31.08
N LYS A 473 -28.98 3.37 32.04
CA LYS A 473 -30.08 4.31 31.88
C LYS A 473 -29.85 5.57 32.73
N PRO A 474 -30.15 6.79 32.22
CA PRO A 474 -30.69 7.10 30.88
C PRO A 474 -29.68 6.79 29.76
N LEU A 475 -30.19 6.45 28.57
CA LEU A 475 -29.32 6.18 27.42
C LEU A 475 -28.46 7.43 27.14
N PRO A 476 -27.18 7.24 26.77
CA PRO A 476 -26.35 8.36 26.35
C PRO A 476 -26.96 9.01 25.09
N PRO A 477 -26.88 10.34 24.94
CA PRO A 477 -27.46 11.03 23.80
C PRO A 477 -26.89 10.52 22.48
N VAL A 478 -27.76 10.26 21.48
CA VAL A 478 -27.32 9.83 20.14
C VAL A 478 -26.40 10.87 19.49
N ALA A 479 -26.64 12.17 19.75
CA ALA A 479 -25.80 13.28 19.30
C ALA A 479 -24.41 13.33 19.98
N GLU A 480 -24.27 12.67 21.14
CA GLU A 480 -22.98 12.44 21.81
C GLU A 480 -22.38 11.07 21.42
N GLY A 481 -23.04 10.35 20.51
CA GLY A 481 -22.62 9.05 19.99
C GLY A 481 -21.33 9.11 19.19
N VAL A 482 -20.71 7.94 19.06
CA VAL A 482 -19.47 7.73 18.30
C VAL A 482 -19.66 7.93 16.79
N PHE A 483 -20.92 7.91 16.32
CA PHE A 483 -21.31 8.02 14.90
C PHE A 483 -22.13 9.28 14.57
N ALA A 484 -22.33 10.18 15.54
CA ALA A 484 -22.79 11.54 15.26
C ALA A 484 -21.69 12.34 14.57
#